data_AF-A0A1A9UNZ0-F1
#
_entry.id   AF-A0A1A9UNZ0-F1
#
_cell.length_a   1.000
_cell.length_b   1.000
_cell.length_c   1.000
_cell.angle_alpha   90.00
_cell.angle_beta   90.00
_cell.angle_gamma   90.00
#
_symmetry.space_group_name_H-M   'P 1'
#
loop_
_entity.id
_entity.type
_entity.pdbx_description
1 polymer ?
#
loop_
_entity_poly.entity_id
_entity_poly.type
_entity_poly.pdbx_seq_one_letter_code
_entity_poly.pdbx_strand_id
1 'polypeptide(L)'
;MDPSKAKTLEKCDLQAEYENRDMLKPFEKTIDFPDSVPAIDDLKICMEKINLRSQIIKSLKTSLEARILHPGVNTMDILTGYMAAIKAIRYLDNSGVILEIVTGSIKEYLRKRNDTVRCVVTSLTEEGPTDLSEELANGENTKDAVVSKTSDDLAD
;
A
#
# COMPACT_ATOMS: atom_id res chain seq x y z
N MET A 1 0.89 23.66 36.48
CA MET A 1 1.40 23.36 35.13
C MET A 1 0.55 22.21 34.60
N ASP A 2 -0.25 22.46 33.57
CA ASP A 2 -1.31 21.54 33.14
C ASP A 2 -0.70 20.39 32.31
N PRO A 3 -0.80 19.12 32.74
CA PRO A 3 -0.20 17.97 32.03
C PRO A 3 -0.74 17.78 30.60
N SER A 4 -1.89 18.39 30.28
CA SER A 4 -2.47 18.40 28.93
C SER A 4 -1.70 19.28 27.94
N LYS A 5 -1.04 20.35 28.42
CA LYS A 5 -0.22 21.23 27.57
C LYS A 5 1.13 20.61 27.20
N ALA A 6 1.73 19.82 28.11
CA ALA A 6 3.01 19.15 27.87
C ALA A 6 2.92 18.09 26.77
N LYS A 7 1.87 17.25 26.79
CA LYS A 7 1.62 16.24 25.73
C LYS A 7 1.31 16.86 24.36
N THR A 8 0.73 18.06 24.35
CA THR A 8 0.40 18.77 23.10
C THR A 8 1.63 19.43 22.49
N LEU A 9 2.53 19.97 23.32
CA LEU A 9 3.79 20.55 22.88
C LEU A 9 4.74 19.47 22.33
N GLU A 10 4.88 18.34 23.02
CA GLU A 10 5.69 17.19 22.57
C GLU A 10 5.18 16.61 21.24
N LYS A 11 3.85 16.58 21.03
CA LYS A 11 3.25 16.20 19.73
C LYS A 11 3.57 17.20 18.61
N CYS A 12 3.55 18.50 18.89
CA CYS A 12 3.86 19.53 17.89
C CYS A 12 5.35 19.59 17.55
N ASP A 13 6.23 19.36 18.53
CA ASP A 13 7.68 19.32 18.31
C ASP A 13 8.07 18.08 17.50
N LEU A 14 7.50 16.89 17.80
CA LEU A 14 7.63 15.69 16.96
C LEU A 14 7.05 15.91 15.55
N GLN A 15 5.90 16.57 15.42
CA GLN A 15 5.29 16.88 14.12
C GLN A 15 6.20 17.77 13.27
N ALA A 16 6.82 18.80 13.86
CA ALA A 16 7.70 19.73 13.16
C ALA A 16 9.04 19.12 12.78
N GLU A 17 9.59 18.23 13.63
CA GLU A 17 10.82 17.49 13.34
C GLU A 17 10.60 16.45 12.22
N TYR A 18 9.41 15.86 12.15
CA TYR A 18 9.00 14.89 11.13
C TYR A 18 8.41 15.49 9.83
N GLU A 19 7.93 16.74 9.83
CA GLU A 19 7.56 17.49 8.62
C GLU A 19 8.77 17.86 7.74
N ASN A 20 9.98 17.51 8.16
CA ASN A 20 11.17 17.60 7.32
C ASN A 20 11.04 16.74 6.06
N ARG A 21 11.34 17.35 4.92
CA ARG A 21 11.22 16.82 3.55
C ARG A 21 11.95 15.48 3.33
N ASP A 22 12.88 15.12 4.22
CA ASP A 22 13.65 13.87 4.19
C ASP A 22 12.88 12.64 4.73
N MET A 23 11.88 12.84 5.60
CA MET A 23 11.09 11.73 6.15
C MET A 23 10.19 11.07 5.10
N LEU A 24 9.84 11.81 4.03
CA LEU A 24 9.03 11.27 2.93
C LEU A 24 9.85 10.52 1.86
N LYS A 25 11.18 10.44 1.99
CA LYS A 25 12.05 9.66 1.08
C LYS A 25 11.76 8.15 1.05
N PRO A 26 11.48 7.44 2.16
CA PRO A 26 11.11 6.02 2.12
C PRO A 26 9.88 5.72 1.25
N PHE A 27 9.00 6.70 1.02
CA PHE A 27 7.78 6.58 0.21
C PHE A 27 8.07 6.50 -1.29
N GLU A 28 9.25 6.98 -1.72
CA GLU A 28 9.70 6.78 -3.09
C GLU A 28 10.09 5.32 -3.32
N LYS A 29 10.49 4.56 -2.30
CA LYS A 29 11.01 3.19 -2.50
C LYS A 29 9.99 2.07 -2.28
N THR A 30 8.75 2.39 -1.93
CA THR A 30 7.69 1.42 -1.58
C THR A 30 7.28 0.45 -2.72
N ILE A 31 7.72 0.71 -3.95
CA ILE A 31 7.41 -0.12 -5.13
C ILE A 31 8.39 -1.31 -5.25
N ASP A 32 9.55 -1.24 -4.60
CA ASP A 32 10.58 -2.29 -4.64
C ASP A 32 10.29 -3.37 -3.58
N PHE A 33 9.04 -3.82 -3.47
CA PHE A 33 8.66 -4.88 -2.54
C PHE A 33 9.14 -6.24 -3.08
N PRO A 34 9.75 -7.12 -2.27
CA PRO A 34 9.84 -7.08 -0.79
C PRO A 34 11.06 -6.33 -0.22
N ASP A 35 12.00 -5.87 -1.03
CA ASP A 35 13.23 -5.21 -0.56
C ASP A 35 12.95 -3.92 0.24
N SER A 36 11.79 -3.30 0.01
CA SER A 36 11.33 -2.10 0.70
C SER A 36 10.63 -2.36 2.06
N VAL A 37 10.57 -3.60 2.58
CA VAL A 37 9.89 -3.92 3.85
C VAL A 37 10.34 -3.04 5.03
N PRO A 38 11.65 -2.82 5.29
CA PRO A 38 12.09 -1.97 6.40
C PRO A 38 11.53 -0.55 6.31
N ALA A 39 11.50 0.02 5.10
CA ALA A 39 10.93 1.34 4.86
C ALA A 39 9.41 1.37 5.09
N ILE A 40 8.69 0.28 4.79
CA ILE A 40 7.25 0.17 5.04
C ILE A 40 6.96 0.03 6.54
N ASP A 41 7.80 -0.66 7.30
CA ASP A 41 7.66 -0.75 8.76
C ASP A 41 7.90 0.60 9.44
N ASP A 42 8.88 1.38 8.97
CA ASP A 42 9.06 2.77 9.42
C ASP A 42 7.78 3.58 9.17
N LEU A 43 7.17 3.44 7.98
CA LEU A 43 5.89 4.08 7.66
C LEU A 43 4.77 3.71 8.65
N LYS A 44 4.66 2.45 9.08
CA LYS A 44 3.65 2.01 10.06
C LYS A 44 3.81 2.75 11.38
N ILE A 45 5.04 2.81 11.89
CA ILE A 45 5.37 3.52 13.15
C ILE A 45 4.96 4.99 13.03
N CYS A 46 5.23 5.59 11.87
CA CYS A 46 4.90 6.98 11.61
C CYS A 46 3.38 7.22 11.53
N MET A 47 2.62 6.29 10.94
CA MET A 47 1.15 6.33 10.91
C MET A 47 0.51 6.24 12.29
N GLU A 48 1.10 5.46 13.20
CA GLU A 48 0.57 5.27 14.55
C GLU A 48 0.87 6.46 15.47
N LYS A 49 2.07 7.04 15.35
CA LYS A 49 2.54 8.09 16.27
C LYS A 49 2.09 9.48 15.88
N ILE A 50 1.92 9.73 14.59
CA ILE A 50 1.76 11.06 14.01
C ILE A 50 0.60 10.94 13.02
N ASN A 51 -0.44 11.78 13.12
CA ASN A 51 -1.63 11.71 12.26
C ASN A 51 -1.36 12.11 10.79
N LEU A 52 -0.29 11.60 10.19
CA LEU A 52 0.23 11.91 8.86
C LEU A 52 -0.41 11.07 7.75
N ARG A 53 -1.46 10.29 8.05
CA ARG A 53 -2.13 9.42 7.07
C ARG A 53 -2.43 10.14 5.76
N SER A 54 -2.90 11.39 5.80
CA SER A 54 -3.18 12.17 4.60
C SER A 54 -1.92 12.53 3.80
N GLN A 55 -0.81 12.87 4.47
CA GLN A 55 0.46 13.18 3.79
C GLN A 55 1.08 11.92 3.19
N ILE A 56 0.99 10.80 3.90
CA ILE A 56 1.45 9.48 3.48
C ILE A 56 0.72 9.04 2.21
N ILE A 57 -0.61 9.12 2.21
CA ILE A 57 -1.43 8.80 1.03
C ILE A 57 -1.05 9.68 -0.15
N LYS A 58 -0.89 10.99 0.07
CA LYS A 58 -0.51 11.93 -0.99
C LYS A 58 0.87 11.60 -1.56
N SER A 59 1.85 11.34 -0.69
CA SER A 59 3.22 10.99 -1.09
C SER A 59 3.26 9.68 -1.87
N LEU A 60 2.65 8.61 -1.34
CA LEU A 60 2.53 7.31 -2.03
C LEU A 60 1.91 7.45 -3.41
N LYS A 61 0.79 8.19 -3.50
CA LYS A 61 0.12 8.43 -4.77
C LYS A 61 1.03 9.16 -5.76
N THR A 62 1.64 10.28 -5.36
CA THR A 62 2.54 11.03 -6.23
C THR A 62 3.75 10.21 -6.69
N SER A 63 4.37 9.43 -5.79
CA SER A 63 5.51 8.57 -6.12
C SER A 63 5.15 7.46 -7.10
N LEU A 64 3.98 6.82 -6.93
CA LEU A 64 3.47 5.81 -7.86
C LEU A 64 3.16 6.41 -9.23
N GLU A 65 2.41 7.51 -9.26
CA GLU A 65 2.05 8.18 -10.50
C GLU A 65 3.29 8.61 -11.30
N ALA A 66 4.30 9.15 -10.62
CA ALA A 66 5.54 9.58 -11.26
C ALA A 66 6.37 8.42 -11.86
N ARG A 67 6.26 7.19 -11.32
CA ARG A 67 7.11 6.05 -11.71
C ARG A 67 6.47 5.06 -12.67
N ILE A 68 5.14 4.93 -12.68
CA ILE A 68 4.48 3.94 -13.55
C ILE A 68 3.43 4.55 -14.48
N LEU A 69 2.91 5.76 -14.20
CA LEU A 69 1.84 6.36 -15.01
C LEU A 69 2.36 7.35 -16.06
N HIS A 70 3.30 6.87 -16.87
CA HIS A 70 3.81 7.61 -18.02
C HIS A 70 3.61 6.84 -19.34
N PRO A 71 3.33 7.54 -20.46
CA PRO A 71 3.03 6.90 -21.75
C PRO A 71 4.16 5.99 -22.29
N GLY A 72 5.41 6.25 -21.88
CA GLY A 72 6.58 5.52 -22.37
C GLY A 72 6.82 4.15 -21.70
N VAL A 73 6.05 3.78 -20.69
CA VAL A 73 6.22 2.49 -19.99
C VAL A 73 5.23 1.44 -20.48
N ASN A 74 5.71 0.21 -20.61
CA ASN A 74 4.91 -0.89 -21.14
C ASN A 74 3.83 -1.28 -20.15
N THR A 75 2.68 -1.74 -20.67
CA THR A 75 1.55 -2.14 -19.82
C THR A 75 1.92 -3.25 -18.84
N MET A 76 2.80 -4.18 -19.24
CA MET A 76 3.32 -5.23 -18.36
C MET A 76 4.08 -4.65 -17.15
N ASP A 77 4.99 -3.69 -17.38
CA ASP A 77 5.74 -3.05 -16.29
C ASP A 77 4.81 -2.29 -15.32
N ILE A 78 3.75 -1.67 -15.85
CA ILE A 78 2.72 -1.01 -15.04
C ILE A 78 1.97 -2.04 -14.19
N LEU A 79 1.60 -3.19 -14.76
CA LEU A 79 0.91 -4.27 -14.03
C LEU A 79 1.81 -4.86 -12.94
N THR A 80 3.09 -5.10 -13.22
CA THR A 80 4.07 -5.55 -12.22
C THR A 80 4.23 -4.54 -11.10
N GLY A 81 4.44 -3.26 -11.43
CA GLY A 81 4.52 -2.19 -10.43
C GLY A 81 3.22 -2.04 -9.63
N TYR A 82 2.07 -2.27 -10.27
CA TYR A 82 0.77 -2.25 -9.60
C TYR A 82 0.63 -3.38 -8.57
N MET A 83 1.08 -4.60 -8.89
CA MET A 83 1.08 -5.71 -7.94
C MET A 83 2.03 -5.47 -6.77
N ALA A 84 3.25 -5.01 -7.04
CA ALA A 84 4.21 -4.66 -5.99
C ALA A 84 3.65 -3.58 -5.06
N ALA A 85 2.98 -2.56 -5.62
CA ALA A 85 2.28 -1.53 -4.86
C ALA A 85 1.13 -2.10 -4.01
N ILE A 86 0.32 -3.03 -4.56
CA ILE A 86 -0.73 -3.70 -3.79
C ILE A 86 -0.12 -4.44 -2.59
N LYS A 87 0.94 -5.25 -2.82
CA LYS A 87 1.63 -6.00 -1.76
C LYS A 87 2.17 -5.07 -0.66
N ALA A 88 2.88 -4.02 -1.06
CA ALA A 88 3.45 -3.05 -0.15
C ALA A 88 2.40 -2.31 0.68
N ILE A 89 1.32 -1.85 0.04
CA ILE A 89 0.25 -1.11 0.72
C ILE A 89 -0.60 -2.04 1.60
N ARG A 90 -0.83 -3.29 1.19
CA ARG A 90 -1.47 -4.32 2.04
C ARG A 90 -0.64 -4.62 3.27
N TYR A 91 0.68 -4.68 3.12
CA TYR A 91 1.59 -4.84 4.23
C TYR A 91 1.56 -3.61 5.17
N LEU A 92 1.43 -2.40 4.62
CA LEU A 92 1.30 -1.15 5.37
C LEU A 92 -0.03 -1.01 6.12
N ASP A 93 -1.16 -1.26 5.45
CA ASP A 93 -2.52 -1.03 5.95
C ASP A 93 -3.47 -2.15 5.50
N ASN A 94 -3.78 -3.06 6.42
CA ASN A 94 -4.67 -4.19 6.14
C ASN A 94 -6.16 -3.77 5.99
N SER A 95 -6.53 -2.52 6.30
CA SER A 95 -7.91 -2.04 6.11
C SER A 95 -8.31 -1.87 4.64
N GLY A 96 -7.32 -1.77 3.74
CA GLY A 96 -7.55 -1.56 2.30
C GLY A 96 -7.96 -0.13 1.91
N VAL A 97 -8.14 0.78 2.87
CA VAL A 97 -8.57 2.16 2.60
C VAL A 97 -7.48 2.93 1.85
N ILE A 98 -6.21 2.83 2.27
CA ILE A 98 -5.10 3.49 1.56
C ILE A 98 -4.96 2.91 0.15
N LEU A 99 -5.08 1.59 0.03
CA LEU A 99 -5.00 0.89 -1.25
C LEU A 99 -6.01 1.45 -2.25
N GLU A 100 -7.27 1.60 -1.85
CA GLU A 100 -8.31 2.08 -2.77
C GLU A 100 -8.05 3.53 -3.22
N ILE A 101 -7.60 4.38 -2.32
CA ILE A 101 -7.31 5.80 -2.63
C ILE A 101 -6.11 5.94 -3.56
N VAL A 102 -5.01 5.23 -3.26
CA VAL A 102 -3.74 5.34 -4.00
C VAL A 102 -3.83 4.67 -5.37
N THR A 103 -4.50 3.52 -5.46
CA THR A 103 -4.54 2.74 -6.70
C THR A 103 -5.63 3.19 -7.68
N GLY A 104 -6.54 4.06 -7.26
CA GLY A 104 -7.63 4.56 -8.11
C GLY A 104 -7.13 5.17 -9.43
N SER A 105 -6.06 5.97 -9.40
CA SER A 105 -5.49 6.57 -10.61
C SER A 105 -4.81 5.54 -11.52
N ILE A 106 -4.17 4.52 -10.95
CA ILE A 106 -3.58 3.41 -11.71
C ILE A 106 -4.67 2.62 -12.45
N LYS A 107 -5.77 2.28 -11.75
CA LYS A 107 -6.93 1.60 -12.36
C LYS A 107 -7.51 2.42 -13.51
N GLU A 108 -7.65 3.73 -13.33
CA GLU A 108 -8.16 4.63 -14.39
C GLU A 108 -7.22 4.67 -15.60
N TYR A 109 -5.91 4.73 -15.35
CA TYR A 109 -4.91 4.75 -16.41
C TYR A 109 -4.90 3.45 -17.23
N LEU A 110 -4.91 2.29 -16.57
CA LEU A 110 -4.96 0.99 -17.23
C LEU A 110 -6.24 0.78 -18.04
N ARG A 111 -7.39 1.34 -17.61
CA ARG A 111 -8.65 1.31 -18.38
C ARG A 111 -8.58 2.07 -19.71
N LYS A 112 -7.73 3.10 -19.80
CA LYS A 112 -7.55 3.91 -21.02
C LYS A 112 -6.60 3.25 -22.03
N ARG A 113 -5.82 2.25 -21.60
CA ARG A 113 -4.88 1.51 -22.45
C ARG A 113 -5.58 0.32 -23.13
N ASN A 114 -5.56 0.31 -24.46
CA ASN A 114 -6.24 -0.71 -25.28
C ASN A 114 -5.58 -2.09 -25.19
N ASP A 115 -4.32 -2.17 -24.79
CA ASP A 115 -3.53 -3.39 -24.70
C ASP A 115 -3.58 -4.07 -23.32
N THR A 116 -4.19 -3.44 -22.31
CA THR A 116 -4.27 -3.98 -20.93
C THR A 116 -4.89 -5.36 -20.87
N VAL A 117 -6.03 -5.59 -21.54
CA VAL A 117 -6.69 -6.89 -21.53
C VAL A 117 -5.79 -7.97 -22.13
N ARG A 118 -5.11 -7.64 -23.23
CA ARG A 118 -4.17 -8.57 -23.87
C ARG A 118 -3.03 -8.90 -22.92
N CYS A 119 -2.40 -7.90 -22.32
CA CYS A 119 -1.31 -8.09 -21.35
C CYS A 119 -1.72 -8.96 -20.16
N VAL A 120 -2.90 -8.71 -19.58
CA VAL A 120 -3.42 -9.53 -18.47
C VAL A 120 -3.66 -10.97 -18.92
N VAL A 121 -4.34 -11.18 -20.06
CA VAL A 121 -4.60 -12.53 -20.58
C VAL A 121 -3.29 -13.25 -20.85
N THR A 122 -2.36 -12.63 -21.58
CA THR A 122 -1.04 -13.18 -21.87
C THR A 122 -0.33 -13.60 -20.59
N SER A 123 -0.28 -12.73 -19.57
CA SER A 123 0.34 -13.06 -18.28
C SER A 123 -0.32 -14.22 -17.55
N LEU A 124 -1.62 -14.45 -17.74
CA LEU A 124 -2.36 -15.55 -17.11
C LEU A 124 -2.30 -16.85 -17.92
N THR A 125 -2.04 -16.77 -19.22
CA THR A 125 -2.04 -17.94 -20.14
C THR A 125 -0.65 -18.44 -20.51
N GLU A 126 0.39 -17.64 -20.31
CA GLU A 126 1.77 -18.09 -20.53
C GLU A 126 2.15 -19.19 -19.54
N GLU A 127 2.88 -20.20 -20.02
CA GLU A 127 3.34 -21.32 -19.21
C GLU A 127 4.46 -20.87 -18.27
N GLY A 128 4.09 -20.46 -17.07
CA GLY A 128 5.01 -20.12 -15.99
C GLY A 128 4.32 -19.33 -14.88
N PRO A 129 4.83 -19.40 -13.64
CA PRO A 129 4.34 -18.52 -12.58
C PRO A 129 4.69 -17.07 -12.96
N THR A 130 3.67 -16.29 -13.28
CA THR A 130 3.76 -14.83 -13.34
C THR A 130 3.26 -14.26 -12.03
N ASP A 131 3.78 -13.10 -11.63
CA ASP A 131 3.31 -12.39 -10.42
C ASP A 131 1.76 -12.28 -10.41
N LEU A 132 1.12 -12.05 -11.56
CA LEU A 132 -0.35 -11.98 -11.67
C LEU A 132 -1.03 -13.31 -11.36
N SER A 133 -0.50 -14.42 -11.88
CA SER A 133 -1.05 -15.76 -11.65
C SER A 133 -0.89 -16.22 -10.20
N GLU A 134 0.24 -15.92 -9.56
CA GLU A 134 0.50 -16.25 -8.16
C GLU A 134 -0.38 -15.44 -7.20
N GLU A 135 -0.55 -14.14 -7.46
CA GLU A 135 -1.43 -13.30 -6.65
C GLU A 135 -2.89 -13.76 -6.68
N LEU A 136 -3.36 -14.24 -7.84
CA LEU A 136 -4.71 -14.77 -7.95
C LEU A 136 -4.88 -16.06 -7.15
N ALA A 137 -3.89 -16.98 -7.21
CA ALA A 137 -3.89 -18.20 -6.41
C ALA A 137 -3.85 -17.91 -4.90
N ASN A 138 -3.13 -16.87 -4.48
CA ASN A 138 -3.02 -16.47 -3.07
C ASN A 138 -4.26 -15.72 -2.55
N GLY A 139 -5.01 -15.06 -3.44
CA GLY A 139 -6.19 -14.26 -3.10
C GLY A 139 -7.37 -15.07 -2.54
N GLU A 140 -7.40 -16.39 -2.72
CA GLU A 140 -8.46 -17.27 -2.22
C GLU A 140 -8.38 -17.51 -0.70
N ASN A 141 -7.23 -17.28 -0.05
CA ASN A 141 -7.03 -17.55 1.38
C ASN A 141 -7.46 -16.44 2.36
N THR A 142 -8.00 -15.31 1.89
CA THR A 142 -8.29 -14.14 2.75
C THR A 142 -9.75 -13.95 3.15
N LYS A 143 -10.64 -14.90 2.82
CA LYS A 143 -12.09 -14.77 3.06
C LYS A 143 -12.60 -15.39 4.36
N ASP A 144 -11.79 -16.20 5.05
CA ASP A 144 -12.28 -17.08 6.15
C ASP A 144 -11.74 -16.76 7.55
N ALA A 145 -11.36 -15.51 7.85
CA ALA A 145 -10.86 -15.13 9.19
C ALA A 145 -11.88 -14.36 10.06
N VAL A 146 -13.17 -14.37 9.72
CA VAL A 146 -14.23 -13.79 10.58
C VAL A 146 -15.30 -14.85 10.84
N VAL A 147 -15.54 -15.08 12.14
CA VAL A 147 -16.50 -16.01 12.77
C VAL A 147 -15.94 -17.40 13.11
N SER A 148 -15.26 -17.48 14.25
CA SER A 148 -15.66 -18.39 15.34
C SER A 148 -14.94 -18.03 16.65
N LYS A 149 -15.43 -16.98 17.31
CA LYS A 149 -15.34 -16.81 18.77
C LYS A 149 -16.77 -16.70 19.28
N THR A 150 -17.37 -17.84 19.57
CA THR A 150 -18.42 -17.93 20.60
C THR A 150 -17.92 -18.94 21.60
N SER A 151 -17.50 -18.40 22.74
CA SER A 151 -17.40 -19.12 24.00
C SER A 151 -18.75 -19.75 24.30
N ASP A 152 -18.77 -21.05 24.57
CA ASP A 152 -19.84 -21.68 25.34
C ASP A 152 -19.19 -22.32 26.57
N ASP A 153 -19.09 -21.50 27.62
CA ASP A 153 -19.11 -21.98 29.00
C ASP A 153 -20.52 -22.49 29.28
N LEU A 154 -20.69 -23.78 29.58
CA LEU A 154 -21.85 -24.29 30.29
C LEU A 154 -21.46 -25.52 31.12
N ALA A 155 -21.62 -25.35 32.43
CA ALA A 155 -21.41 -26.33 33.47
C ALA A 155 -22.52 -27.40 33.49
N ASP A 156 -22.13 -28.66 33.70
CA ASP A 156 -22.56 -29.54 34.81
C ASP A 156 -21.55 -30.70 34.93
#